data_AF-A0A1Q3EIG7-F1
#
_entry.id   AF-A0A1Q3EIG7-F1
#
_cell.length_a   1.000
_cell.length_b   1.000
_cell.length_c   1.000
_cell.angle_alpha   90.00
_cell.angle_beta   90.00
_cell.angle_gamma   90.00
#
_symmetry.space_group_name_H-M   'P 1'
#
loop_
_entity.id
_entity.type
_entity.pdbx_description
1 polymer ?
#
loop_
_entity_poly.entity_id
_entity_poly.type
_entity_poly.pdbx_seq_one_letter_code
_entity_poly.pdbx_strand_id
1 'polypeptide(L)'
;MTYVAVAASPLLTGHNSQAVERRGPELAARHGFEVQLILGIIGEGTKSEHWVLVFGETYIHAVVDPSVDPGHLSVQGGFESWNPHDFHPVAKEIHLGNAVFRDEHEQWEVIKNMLYTKDPLKLVVPRLAEGTTQVLQMPIPVKEKGGNCMDFLKRAVEYMAEGHGLDGNAEAKRKFLEAFNARYHDVAKVAFNVDIQP
;
A
#
# COMPACT_ATOMS: atom_id res chain seq x y z
N MET A 1 52.40 7.15 -35.24
CA MET A 1 52.60 8.50 -34.67
C MET A 1 51.37 9.31 -35.00
N THR A 2 50.65 9.71 -33.97
CA THR A 2 49.31 10.29 -34.02
C THR A 2 49.39 11.77 -34.32
N TYR A 3 48.63 12.24 -35.31
CA TYR A 3 48.50 13.66 -35.64
C TYR A 3 47.57 14.34 -34.63
N VAL A 4 48.06 15.40 -34.00
CA VAL A 4 47.24 16.31 -33.17
C VAL A 4 46.87 17.51 -34.06
N ALA A 5 45.60 17.61 -34.43
CA ALA A 5 45.05 18.81 -35.06
C ALA A 5 44.37 19.66 -33.98
N VAL A 6 44.90 20.86 -33.76
CA VAL A 6 44.32 21.89 -32.88
C VAL A 6 43.40 22.75 -33.74
N ALA A 7 42.10 22.67 -33.51
CA ALA A 7 41.14 23.61 -34.06
C ALA A 7 40.70 24.57 -32.96
N ALA A 8 41.06 25.85 -33.11
CA ALA A 8 40.49 26.94 -32.33
C ALA A 8 39.02 27.16 -32.77
N SER A 9 38.13 27.39 -31.81
CA SER A 9 36.76 27.83 -32.09
C SER A 9 36.39 29.07 -31.26
N PRO A 10 35.49 29.91 -31.80
CA PRO A 10 35.61 31.36 -31.71
C PRO A 10 34.86 31.98 -30.52
N LEU A 11 35.36 33.12 -30.08
CA LEU A 11 34.69 34.09 -29.22
C LEU A 11 33.43 34.63 -29.92
N LEU A 12 32.26 34.38 -29.32
CA LEU A 12 30.99 34.97 -29.75
C LEU A 12 30.86 36.40 -29.21
N THR A 13 30.92 37.37 -30.12
CA THR A 13 30.43 38.74 -29.91
C THR A 13 28.91 38.76 -30.09
N GLY A 14 28.22 39.57 -29.28
CA GLY A 14 26.77 39.56 -29.17
C GLY A 14 26.03 40.30 -30.31
N HIS A 15 24.83 39.85 -30.62
CA HIS A 15 23.58 40.62 -30.59
C HIS A 15 22.40 39.76 -31.09
N ASN A 16 21.29 39.84 -30.35
CA ASN A 16 19.89 39.62 -30.75
C ASN A 16 19.61 38.74 -31.98
N SER A 17 18.98 37.58 -31.75
CA SER A 17 17.63 37.29 -32.26
C SER A 17 17.21 35.85 -31.96
N GLN A 18 15.92 35.73 -31.64
CA GLN A 18 15.08 34.52 -31.65
C GLN A 18 15.18 33.58 -30.45
N ALA A 19 14.07 33.59 -29.72
CA ALA A 19 13.63 32.51 -28.86
C ALA A 19 13.76 31.16 -29.58
N VAL A 20 14.61 30.31 -29.05
CA VAL A 20 14.45 28.88 -29.16
C VAL A 20 14.30 28.41 -27.73
N GLU A 21 13.04 28.22 -27.32
CA GLU A 21 12.70 27.38 -26.18
C GLU A 21 13.43 26.06 -26.35
N ARG A 22 14.56 25.89 -25.64
CA ARG A 22 15.08 24.56 -25.34
C ARG A 22 14.20 23.95 -24.24
N ARG A 23 12.93 23.68 -24.57
CA ARG A 23 12.20 22.59 -23.94
C ARG A 23 12.77 21.32 -24.55
N GLY A 24 13.85 20.84 -23.94
CA GLY A 24 14.35 19.50 -24.25
C GLY A 24 13.24 18.47 -24.00
N PRO A 25 13.11 17.45 -24.85
CA PRO A 25 12.14 16.39 -24.66
C PRO A 25 12.67 15.44 -23.58
N GLU A 26 12.32 15.70 -22.32
CA GLU A 26 12.53 14.73 -21.23
C GLU A 26 11.22 14.50 -20.46
N LEU A 27 10.12 14.36 -21.21
CA LEU A 27 9.09 13.38 -20.85
C LEU A 27 9.61 11.99 -21.26
N ALA A 28 10.70 11.54 -20.64
CA ALA A 28 10.88 10.11 -20.49
C ALA A 28 9.70 9.69 -19.61
N ALA A 29 8.69 9.04 -20.21
CA ALA A 29 7.65 8.38 -19.46
C ALA A 29 8.37 7.50 -18.42
N ARG A 30 8.36 7.94 -17.16
CA ARG A 30 8.83 7.10 -16.06
C ARG A 30 7.83 5.96 -16.03
N HIS A 31 8.14 4.89 -16.73
CA HIS A 31 7.39 3.65 -16.67
C HIS A 31 7.48 3.20 -15.22
N GLY A 32 6.42 3.45 -14.45
CA GLY A 32 6.32 2.91 -13.11
C GLY A 32 6.46 1.39 -13.16
N PHE A 33 6.93 0.80 -12.07
CA PHE A 33 6.90 -0.65 -11.93
C PHE A 33 5.52 -1.07 -11.41
N GLU A 34 5.00 -2.11 -12.05
CA GLU A 34 3.68 -2.65 -11.79
C GLU A 34 3.82 -3.83 -10.83
N VAL A 35 3.04 -3.84 -9.74
CA VAL A 35 3.02 -4.93 -8.77
C VAL A 35 1.63 -5.49 -8.62
N GLN A 36 1.53 -6.80 -8.46
CA GLN A 36 0.24 -7.45 -8.24
C GLN A 36 -0.30 -7.10 -6.84
N LEU A 37 -1.58 -6.75 -6.81
CA LEU A 37 -2.36 -6.57 -5.59
C LEU A 37 -3.18 -7.82 -5.28
N ILE A 38 -2.97 -8.37 -4.08
CA ILE A 38 -3.70 -9.55 -3.60
C ILE A 38 -4.28 -9.25 -2.23
N LEU A 39 -5.54 -9.61 -2.03
CA LEU A 39 -6.16 -9.67 -0.71
C LEU A 39 -6.09 -11.11 -0.20
N GLY A 40 -5.29 -11.34 0.84
CA GLY A 40 -5.21 -12.59 1.58
C GLY A 40 -6.19 -12.60 2.74
N ILE A 41 -7.00 -13.66 2.83
CA ILE A 41 -7.99 -13.86 3.90
C ILE A 41 -7.60 -15.13 4.65
N ILE A 42 -7.12 -14.97 5.89
CA ILE A 42 -6.64 -16.07 6.73
C ILE A 42 -7.71 -16.45 7.75
N GLY A 43 -8.24 -15.47 8.47
CA GLY A 43 -9.33 -15.65 9.42
C GLY A 43 -10.45 -14.65 9.15
N GLU A 44 -11.58 -15.11 8.61
CA GLU A 44 -12.79 -14.29 8.41
C GLU A 44 -13.86 -14.66 9.43
N GLY A 45 -14.52 -13.66 10.03
CA GLY A 45 -15.64 -13.89 10.95
C GLY A 45 -15.26 -14.75 12.16
N THR A 46 -14.07 -14.55 12.72
CA THR A 46 -13.63 -15.23 13.95
C THR A 46 -13.15 -14.23 15.00
N LYS A 47 -12.86 -14.69 16.22
CA LYS A 47 -12.27 -13.86 17.29
C LYS A 47 -10.84 -13.41 16.98
N SER A 48 -10.18 -14.05 16.01
CA SER A 48 -8.82 -13.79 15.55
C SER A 48 -8.84 -13.46 14.06
N GLU A 49 -9.66 -12.48 13.70
CA GLU A 49 -9.77 -11.99 12.33
C GLU A 49 -8.38 -11.61 11.80
N HIS A 50 -7.98 -12.14 10.64
CA HIS A 50 -6.64 -11.99 10.09
C HIS A 50 -6.70 -11.84 8.57
N TRP A 51 -6.31 -10.66 8.11
CA TRP A 51 -6.34 -10.29 6.69
C TRP A 51 -5.02 -9.68 6.27
N VAL A 52 -4.69 -9.81 4.99
CA VAL A 52 -3.43 -9.35 4.40
C VAL A 52 -3.73 -8.64 3.09
N LEU A 53 -3.07 -7.51 2.85
CA LEU A 53 -3.01 -6.86 1.56
C LEU A 53 -1.56 -6.92 1.07
N VAL A 54 -1.37 -7.54 -0.09
CA VAL A 54 -0.06 -7.84 -0.69
C VAL A 54 0.14 -6.94 -1.91
N PHE A 55 1.37 -6.47 -2.09
CA PHE A 55 1.84 -5.60 -3.16
C PHE A 55 3.18 -6.17 -3.66
N GLY A 56 3.12 -7.11 -4.61
CA GLY A 56 4.31 -7.86 -5.03
C GLY A 56 4.93 -8.64 -3.87
N GLU A 57 6.15 -8.31 -3.48
CA GLU A 57 6.89 -8.96 -2.37
C GLU A 57 6.68 -8.25 -1.02
N THR A 58 5.87 -7.20 -0.98
CA THR A 58 5.55 -6.50 0.27
C THR A 58 4.13 -6.79 0.69
N TYR A 59 3.84 -6.74 1.98
CA TYR A 59 2.49 -6.91 2.48
C TYR A 59 2.23 -6.06 3.71
N ILE A 60 0.95 -5.83 3.98
CA ILE A 60 0.43 -5.34 5.25
C ILE A 60 -0.61 -6.34 5.71
N HIS A 61 -0.48 -6.88 6.92
CA HIS A 61 -1.54 -7.65 7.54
C HIS A 61 -2.12 -6.97 8.78
N ALA A 62 -3.40 -7.22 9.03
CA ALA A 62 -4.13 -6.77 10.19
C ALA A 62 -4.72 -7.98 10.90
N VAL A 63 -4.51 -8.03 12.21
CA VAL A 63 -4.90 -9.12 13.10
C VAL A 63 -5.68 -8.55 14.28
N VAL A 64 -6.86 -9.11 14.55
CA VAL A 64 -7.50 -8.97 15.86
C VAL A 64 -6.81 -9.93 16.81
N ASP A 65 -5.88 -9.42 17.61
CA ASP A 65 -5.20 -10.20 18.63
C ASP A 65 -6.00 -10.16 19.94
N PRO A 66 -6.53 -11.30 20.43
CA PRO A 66 -7.29 -11.34 21.68
C PRO A 66 -6.44 -11.08 22.92
N SER A 67 -5.11 -11.13 22.82
CA SER A 67 -4.17 -10.80 23.90
C SER A 67 -3.86 -9.31 24.00
N VAL A 68 -4.24 -8.53 22.99
CA VAL A 68 -4.07 -7.07 22.94
C VAL A 68 -5.33 -6.38 23.47
N ASP A 69 -5.15 -5.16 24.01
CA ASP A 69 -6.23 -4.35 24.58
C ASP A 69 -7.47 -4.28 23.67
N PRO A 70 -8.68 -4.51 24.22
CA PRO A 70 -9.93 -4.35 23.49
C PRO A 70 -10.01 -2.95 22.88
N GLY A 71 -9.86 -2.84 21.56
CA GLY A 71 -9.80 -1.56 20.87
C GLY A 71 -8.61 -1.37 19.92
N HIS A 72 -7.62 -2.26 19.92
CA HIS A 72 -6.44 -2.15 19.07
C HIS A 72 -6.34 -3.29 18.06
N LEU A 73 -5.87 -2.97 16.86
CA LEU A 73 -5.47 -3.96 15.86
C LEU A 73 -3.97 -4.15 15.92
N SER A 74 -3.54 -5.40 15.86
CA SER A 74 -2.15 -5.72 15.57
C SER A 74 -1.97 -5.61 14.06
N VAL A 75 -1.17 -4.65 13.60
CA VAL A 75 -0.90 -4.41 12.19
C VAL A 75 0.60 -4.54 11.97
N GLN A 76 0.97 -5.20 10.88
CA GLN A 76 2.38 -5.39 10.54
C GLN A 76 2.56 -5.32 9.04
N GLY A 77 3.65 -4.66 8.65
CA GLY A 77 4.16 -4.69 7.29
C GLY A 77 5.38 -5.61 7.19
N GLY A 78 5.56 -6.25 6.05
CA GLY A 78 6.71 -7.12 5.78
C GLY A 78 7.21 -7.01 4.34
N PHE A 79 8.43 -7.49 4.13
CA PHE A 79 9.13 -7.54 2.84
C PHE A 79 9.49 -8.97 2.42
N GLU A 80 8.91 -9.94 3.10
CA GLU A 80 9.14 -11.34 2.79
C GLU A 80 8.21 -11.76 1.67
N SER A 81 8.69 -12.67 0.81
CA SER A 81 7.88 -13.27 -0.23
C SER A 81 6.58 -13.80 0.38
N TRP A 82 5.47 -13.15 0.05
CA TRP A 82 4.16 -13.60 0.47
C TRP A 82 3.92 -15.03 -0.01
N ASN A 83 3.62 -15.93 0.93
CA ASN A 83 3.21 -17.29 0.63
C ASN A 83 1.94 -17.63 1.43
N PRO A 84 0.79 -17.87 0.78
CA PRO A 84 -0.46 -18.16 1.46
C PRO A 84 -0.42 -19.45 2.30
N HIS A 85 0.52 -20.36 2.00
CA HIS A 85 0.71 -21.62 2.71
C HIS A 85 1.43 -21.50 4.05
N ASP A 86 2.03 -20.35 4.35
CA ASP A 86 2.71 -20.12 5.64
C ASP A 86 1.70 -19.88 6.78
N PHE A 87 0.41 -19.72 6.44
CA PHE A 87 -0.66 -19.47 7.39
C PHE A 87 -1.49 -20.71 7.68
N HIS A 88 -2.04 -20.77 8.90
CA HIS A 88 -2.99 -21.80 9.30
C HIS A 88 -4.28 -21.16 9.86
N PRO A 89 -5.43 -21.30 9.16
CA PRO A 89 -5.61 -21.99 7.88
C PRO A 89 -4.90 -21.28 6.72
N VAL A 90 -4.70 -22.00 5.61
CA VAL A 90 -4.10 -21.45 4.37
C VAL A 90 -4.90 -20.23 3.93
N ALA A 91 -4.21 -19.15 3.57
CA ALA A 91 -4.86 -17.91 3.16
C ALA A 91 -5.64 -18.12 1.84
N LYS A 92 -6.89 -17.65 1.80
CA LYS A 92 -7.64 -17.52 0.55
C LYS A 92 -7.17 -16.24 -0.16
N GLU A 93 -6.90 -16.32 -1.46
CA GLU A 93 -6.41 -15.19 -2.23
C GLU A 93 -7.48 -14.61 -3.16
N ILE A 94 -7.56 -13.28 -3.19
CA ILE A 94 -8.37 -12.54 -4.16
C ILE A 94 -7.44 -11.57 -4.90
N HIS A 95 -7.21 -11.83 -6.18
CA HIS A 95 -6.40 -10.97 -7.04
C HIS A 95 -7.18 -9.71 -7.40
N LEU A 96 -6.73 -8.57 -6.90
CA LEU A 96 -7.39 -7.29 -7.08
C LEU A 96 -6.99 -6.64 -8.42
N GLY A 97 -5.80 -6.93 -8.93
CA GLY A 97 -5.24 -6.32 -10.13
C GLY A 97 -3.81 -5.90 -9.83
N ASN A 98 -3.39 -4.75 -10.36
CA ASN A 98 -2.04 -4.26 -10.17
C ASN A 98 -1.99 -2.83 -9.64
N ALA A 99 -1.01 -2.52 -8.82
CA ALA A 99 -0.63 -1.16 -8.43
C ALA A 99 0.56 -0.71 -9.29
N VAL A 100 0.64 0.58 -9.59
CA VAL A 100 1.75 1.17 -10.34
C VAL A 100 2.43 2.19 -9.44
N PHE A 101 3.70 1.96 -9.21
CA PHE A 101 4.55 2.82 -8.38
C PHE A 101 5.72 3.33 -9.24
N ARG A 102 6.24 4.50 -8.94
CA ARG A 102 7.40 5.07 -9.63
C ARG A 102 8.67 4.28 -9.36
N ASP A 103 8.86 3.85 -8.12
CA ASP A 103 10.00 3.06 -7.63
C ASP A 103 9.67 2.40 -6.28
N GLU A 104 10.50 1.43 -5.87
CA GLU A 104 10.31 0.68 -4.60
C GLU A 104 10.24 1.62 -3.37
N HIS A 105 10.89 2.79 -3.45
CA HIS A 105 10.84 3.78 -2.39
C HIS A 105 9.45 4.43 -2.26
N GLU A 106 8.78 4.73 -3.37
CA GLU A 106 7.40 5.20 -3.34
C GLU A 106 6.45 4.12 -2.78
N GLN A 107 6.58 2.87 -3.23
CA GLN A 107 5.80 1.76 -2.68
C GLN A 107 5.97 1.69 -1.15
N TRP A 108 7.19 1.88 -0.68
CA TRP A 108 7.49 1.89 0.73
C TRP A 108 6.84 3.05 1.50
N GLU A 109 6.96 4.27 0.99
CA GLU A 109 6.35 5.43 1.66
C GLU A 109 4.82 5.31 1.69
N VAL A 110 4.20 4.68 0.69
CA VAL A 110 2.77 4.37 0.69
C VAL A 110 2.41 3.40 1.83
N ILE A 111 3.14 2.28 1.97
CA ILE A 111 2.94 1.30 3.05
C ILE A 111 3.10 1.95 4.42
N LYS A 112 4.19 2.70 4.59
CA LYS A 112 4.47 3.43 5.83
C LYS A 112 3.34 4.40 6.14
N ASN A 113 2.87 5.19 5.18
CA ASN A 113 1.76 6.10 5.42
C ASN A 113 0.47 5.37 5.83
N MET A 114 0.19 4.18 5.30
CA MET A 114 -0.96 3.37 5.75
C MET A 114 -0.81 2.91 7.21
N LEU A 115 0.40 2.55 7.64
CA LEU A 115 0.67 2.09 9.00
C LEU A 115 0.70 3.22 10.04
N TYR A 116 1.06 4.44 9.64
CA TYR A 116 1.41 5.52 10.57
C TYR A 116 0.55 6.79 10.47
N THR A 117 -0.51 6.83 9.67
CA THR A 117 -1.32 8.04 9.53
C THR A 117 -2.28 8.26 10.70
N LYS A 118 -1.81 9.09 11.65
CA LYS A 118 -2.53 10.29 12.17
C LYS A 118 -1.62 11.31 12.89
N ASP A 119 -0.33 10.99 13.08
CA ASP A 119 0.75 11.75 13.74
C ASP A 119 0.45 12.24 15.17
N PRO A 120 1.22 11.73 16.16
CA PRO A 120 1.97 12.67 16.98
C PRO A 120 3.40 12.19 17.29
N LEU A 121 4.35 12.81 16.59
CA LEU A 121 5.74 13.02 16.95
C LEU A 121 6.69 11.81 16.84
N LYS A 122 7.53 11.87 15.80
CA LYS A 122 8.89 11.32 15.79
C LYS A 122 9.01 9.83 16.09
N LEU A 123 8.71 9.01 15.10
CA LEU A 123 9.38 7.72 14.99
C LEU A 123 10.26 7.76 13.74
N VAL A 124 11.51 8.17 13.94
CA VAL A 124 12.61 7.66 13.12
C VAL A 124 12.69 6.19 13.47
N VAL A 125 11.94 5.34 12.76
CA VAL A 125 12.16 3.90 12.81
C VAL A 125 13.35 3.65 11.89
N PRO A 126 14.54 3.28 12.41
CA PRO A 126 15.60 2.80 11.55
C PRO A 126 15.04 1.54 10.91
N ARG A 127 14.82 1.53 9.58
CA ARG A 127 14.29 0.41 8.76
C ARG A 127 13.46 -0.57 9.58
N LEU A 128 12.12 -0.51 9.52
CA LEU A 128 11.21 -1.55 10.06
C LEU A 128 11.97 -2.88 10.04
N ALA A 129 12.47 -3.32 11.20
CA ALA A 129 13.20 -4.57 11.23
C ALA A 129 12.17 -5.60 10.78
N GLU A 130 12.50 -6.40 9.78
CA GLU A 130 11.62 -7.46 9.30
C GLU A 130 10.97 -8.16 10.50
N GLY A 131 9.64 -8.27 10.47
CA GLY A 131 8.90 -8.89 11.56
C GLY A 131 8.44 -7.97 12.71
N THR A 132 8.59 -6.64 12.61
CA THR A 132 8.12 -5.75 13.69
C THR A 132 6.60 -5.57 13.66
N THR A 133 5.93 -6.20 14.62
CA THR A 133 4.50 -6.02 14.89
C THR A 133 4.20 -4.67 15.54
N GLN A 134 3.22 -3.94 15.00
CA GLN A 134 2.75 -2.67 15.55
C GLN A 134 1.35 -2.84 16.13
N VAL A 135 1.10 -2.25 17.29
CA VAL A 135 -0.25 -2.17 17.85
C VAL A 135 -0.84 -0.83 17.43
N LEU A 136 -1.77 -0.86 16.47
CA LEU A 136 -2.46 0.32 15.96
C LEU A 136 -3.72 0.56 16.79
N GLN A 137 -3.82 1.74 17.40
CA GLN A 137 -5.06 2.20 17.99
C GLN A 137 -6.03 2.62 16.89
N MET A 138 -7.13 1.89 16.74
CA MET A 138 -8.14 2.23 15.76
C MET A 138 -8.98 3.42 16.26
N PRO A 139 -9.39 4.34 15.36
CA PRO A 139 -10.25 5.47 15.75
C PRO A 139 -11.66 5.03 16.15
N ILE A 140 -12.06 3.83 15.73
CA ILE A 140 -13.28 3.14 16.15
C ILE A 140 -12.81 1.87 16.87
N PRO A 141 -13.37 1.54 18.04
CA PRO A 141 -12.97 0.33 18.77
C PRO A 141 -13.02 -0.93 17.89
N VAL A 142 -12.03 -1.79 18.07
CA VAL A 142 -12.04 -3.13 17.47
C VAL A 142 -13.29 -3.88 17.92
N LYS A 143 -13.94 -4.57 16.98
CA LYS A 143 -15.27 -5.19 17.15
C LYS A 143 -16.41 -4.17 17.25
N GLU A 144 -16.23 -3.00 16.66
CA GLU A 144 -17.32 -2.11 16.23
C GLU A 144 -17.26 -1.83 14.73
N LYS A 145 -18.41 -1.46 14.14
CA LYS A 145 -18.53 -1.12 12.72
C LYS A 145 -17.57 0.03 12.37
N GLY A 146 -16.56 -0.25 11.54
CA GLY A 146 -15.53 0.72 11.16
C GLY A 146 -14.20 0.55 11.89
N GLY A 147 -14.08 -0.44 12.78
CA GLY A 147 -12.91 -0.71 13.62
C GLY A 147 -12.25 -2.08 13.43
N ASN A 148 -12.68 -2.90 12.46
CA ASN A 148 -12.14 -4.26 12.26
C ASN A 148 -11.02 -4.32 11.19
N CYS A 149 -10.48 -5.53 10.94
CA CYS A 149 -9.39 -5.72 9.95
C CYS A 149 -9.84 -5.35 8.53
N MET A 150 -11.06 -5.73 8.13
CA MET A 150 -11.62 -5.34 6.84
C MET A 150 -11.70 -3.82 6.66
N ASP A 151 -12.15 -3.10 7.70
CA ASP A 151 -12.28 -1.64 7.68
C ASP A 151 -10.92 -0.95 7.54
N PHE A 152 -9.88 -1.49 8.20
CA PHE A 152 -8.51 -1.03 8.03
C PHE A 152 -8.02 -1.23 6.58
N LEU A 153 -8.18 -2.44 6.01
CA LEU A 153 -7.75 -2.71 4.64
C LEU A 153 -8.55 -1.91 3.60
N LYS A 154 -9.83 -1.63 3.87
CA LYS A 154 -10.63 -0.73 3.04
C LYS A 154 -10.04 0.67 2.98
N ARG A 155 -9.62 1.22 4.12
CA ARG A 155 -8.91 2.52 4.17
C ARG A 155 -7.58 2.48 3.42
N ALA A 156 -6.83 1.37 3.53
CA ALA A 156 -5.59 1.20 2.78
C ALA A 156 -5.82 1.23 1.26
N VAL A 157 -6.83 0.51 0.76
CA VAL A 157 -7.18 0.51 -0.67
C VAL A 157 -7.71 1.87 -1.13
N GLU A 158 -8.53 2.54 -0.30
CA GLU A 158 -9.01 3.89 -0.58
C GLU A 158 -7.85 4.90 -0.67
N TYR A 159 -6.91 4.86 0.28
CA TYR A 159 -5.71 5.70 0.29
C TYR A 159 -4.90 5.54 -1.01
N MET A 160 -4.66 4.31 -1.47
CA MET A 160 -3.95 4.13 -2.75
C MET A 160 -4.71 4.70 -3.94
N ALA A 161 -6.03 4.52 -3.96
CA ALA A 161 -6.89 5.00 -5.04
C ALA A 161 -7.00 6.53 -5.10
N GLU A 162 -6.61 7.24 -4.04
CA GLU A 162 -6.54 8.71 -3.97
C GLU A 162 -5.24 9.29 -4.56
N GLY A 163 -4.48 8.49 -5.32
CA GLY A 163 -3.27 8.92 -6.02
C GLY A 163 -1.96 8.42 -5.39
N HIS A 164 -2.03 7.38 -4.56
CA HIS A 164 -0.90 6.82 -3.83
C HIS A 164 -0.61 5.38 -4.27
N GLY A 165 -0.32 5.18 -5.56
CA GLY A 165 0.12 3.88 -6.12
C GLY A 165 -0.95 3.08 -6.88
N LEU A 166 -2.22 3.47 -6.83
CA LEU A 166 -3.27 2.92 -7.71
C LEU A 166 -3.60 3.87 -8.87
N ASP A 167 -2.58 4.47 -9.48
CA ASP A 167 -2.79 5.41 -10.58
C ASP A 167 -3.53 4.71 -11.74
N GLY A 168 -4.81 5.03 -11.91
CA GLY A 168 -5.66 4.46 -12.96
C GLY A 168 -6.28 3.07 -12.70
N ASN A 169 -6.05 2.40 -11.56
CA ASN A 169 -6.65 1.07 -11.34
C ASN A 169 -8.01 1.10 -10.61
N ALA A 170 -9.03 1.62 -11.30
CA ALA A 170 -10.42 1.54 -10.85
C ALA A 170 -10.90 0.08 -10.64
N GLU A 171 -10.28 -0.88 -11.33
CA GLU A 171 -10.63 -2.30 -11.23
C GLU A 171 -10.22 -2.91 -9.88
N ALA A 172 -9.03 -2.60 -9.38
CA ALA A 172 -8.55 -3.07 -8.07
C ALA A 172 -9.43 -2.58 -6.93
N LYS A 173 -9.78 -1.29 -6.96
CA LYS A 173 -10.75 -0.73 -6.00
C LYS A 173 -12.11 -1.41 -6.11
N ARG A 174 -12.62 -1.62 -7.33
CA ARG A 174 -13.91 -2.28 -7.56
C ARG A 174 -13.91 -3.72 -7.01
N LYS A 175 -12.91 -4.54 -7.38
CA LYS A 175 -12.80 -5.93 -6.91
C LYS A 175 -12.66 -6.02 -5.39
N PHE A 176 -11.90 -5.10 -4.80
CA PHE A 176 -11.81 -5.03 -3.35
C PHE A 176 -13.17 -4.71 -2.72
N LEU A 177 -13.89 -3.69 -3.22
CA LEU A 177 -15.21 -3.33 -2.70
C LEU A 177 -16.24 -4.44 -2.88
N GLU A 178 -16.18 -5.19 -3.98
CA GLU A 178 -17.01 -6.39 -4.20
C GLU A 178 -16.71 -7.46 -3.15
N ALA A 179 -15.42 -7.76 -2.91
CA ALA A 179 -15.02 -8.73 -1.90
C ALA A 179 -15.40 -8.28 -0.48
N PHE A 180 -15.25 -6.99 -0.18
CA PHE A 180 -15.63 -6.36 1.07
C PHE A 180 -17.14 -6.46 1.31
N ASN A 181 -17.96 -5.96 0.38
CA ASN A 181 -19.42 -5.93 0.53
C ASN A 181 -20.01 -7.34 0.66
N ALA A 182 -19.48 -8.31 -0.08
CA ALA A 182 -19.94 -9.70 -0.03
C ALA A 182 -19.70 -10.38 1.33
N ARG A 183 -18.76 -9.88 2.14
CA ARG A 183 -18.32 -10.52 3.41
C ARG A 183 -18.63 -9.68 4.64
N TYR A 184 -18.82 -8.37 4.47
CA TYR A 184 -18.88 -7.44 5.60
C TYR A 184 -20.01 -7.79 6.56
N HIS A 185 -21.16 -8.23 6.07
CA HIS A 185 -22.28 -8.64 6.92
C HIS A 185 -21.91 -9.81 7.83
N ASP A 186 -21.35 -10.89 7.28
CA ASP A 186 -20.98 -12.08 8.04
C ASP A 186 -19.89 -11.76 9.08
N VAL A 187 -18.87 -11.00 8.68
CA VAL A 187 -17.80 -10.56 9.59
C VAL A 187 -18.35 -9.66 10.68
N ALA A 188 -19.20 -8.69 10.33
CA ALA A 188 -19.83 -7.78 11.28
C ALA A 188 -20.72 -8.53 12.28
N LYS A 189 -21.45 -9.55 11.83
CA LYS A 189 -22.31 -10.35 12.70
C LYS A 189 -21.50 -11.07 13.77
N VAL A 190 -20.36 -11.65 13.41
CA VAL A 190 -19.50 -12.36 14.38
C VAL A 190 -18.70 -11.38 15.24
N ALA A 191 -18.14 -10.33 14.63
CA ALA A 191 -17.30 -9.37 15.33
C ALA A 191 -18.11 -8.52 16.32
N PHE A 192 -19.30 -8.06 15.91
CA PHE A 192 -20.06 -7.05 16.65
C PHE A 192 -21.21 -7.68 17.45
N ASN A 193 -21.57 -8.94 17.19
CA ASN A 193 -22.82 -9.55 17.67
C ASN A 193 -24.06 -8.70 17.30
N VAL A 194 -23.98 -7.99 16.16
CA VAL A 194 -25.06 -7.15 15.62
C VAL A 194 -25.46 -7.70 14.27
N ASP A 195 -26.75 -7.95 14.06
CA ASP A 195 -27.27 -8.35 12.74
C ASP A 195 -27.46 -7.08 11.89
N ILE A 196 -26.45 -6.74 11.10
CA ILE A 196 -26.54 -5.60 10.18
C ILE A 196 -27.25 -6.08 8.92
N GLN A 197 -28.56 -5.84 8.74
CA GLN A 197 -29.21 -6.26 7.50
C GLN A 197 -28.45 -5.74 6.25
N PRO A 198 -28.34 -6.55 5.18
CA PRO A 198 -27.59 -6.21 3.98
C PRO A 198 -28.10 -4.94 3.29
#